data_AF-A0A225VUI0-F1
#
_entry.id   AF-A0A225VUI0-F1
#
_cell.length_a   1.000
_cell.length_b   1.000
_cell.length_c   1.000
_cell.angle_alpha   90.00
_cell.angle_beta   90.00
_cell.angle_gamma   90.00
#
_symmetry.space_group_name_H-M   'P 1'
#
loop_
_entity.id
_entity.type
_entity.pdbx_description
1 polymer ?
#
loop_
_entity_poly.entity_id
_entity_poly.type
_entity_poly.pdbx_seq_one_letter_code
_entity_poly.pdbx_strand_id
1 'polypeptide(L)'
;MTKRIPLPKDAILSFFGHIFSAADTCDKSNVDSKEAASIPLAESSIGGYSSTLVDAYRSHLLELDPQIDTELRRILEGYENIINSLKRGLMKINEDKRQLKSNGFDLLALKMMTLEPNPYQPHQCAILVLSVHLFSCPEHSLGGKQQLFVGSGSKDRFGRILRRVTKSLSEEEMCELNCTPEDIGSHCLRKGSSSDALGQVKGPTPVSVYLRMGPSLGKLKDRYIHFGYGADQLSV
;
A
#
# COMPACT_ATOMS: atom_id res chain seq x y z
N MET A 1 26.35 9.52 -28.09
CA MET A 1 26.22 8.17 -28.68
C MET A 1 24.84 8.06 -29.33
N THR A 2 24.79 8.04 -30.66
CA THR A 2 23.53 7.90 -31.42
C THR A 2 23.01 6.47 -31.24
N LYS A 3 21.89 6.28 -30.54
CA LYS A 3 21.28 4.95 -30.37
C LYS A 3 20.79 4.47 -31.73
N ARG A 4 21.36 3.40 -32.28
CA ARG A 4 20.83 2.73 -33.48
C ARG A 4 19.59 1.94 -33.08
N ILE A 5 18.42 2.44 -33.45
CA ILE A 5 17.16 1.70 -33.48
C ILE A 5 16.93 1.29 -34.95
N PRO A 6 16.48 0.04 -35.23
CA PRO A 6 16.08 -1.01 -34.29
C PRO A 6 17.26 -1.73 -33.63
N LEU A 7 17.07 -2.12 -32.38
CA LEU A 7 17.99 -2.99 -31.65
C LEU A 7 17.75 -4.45 -32.06
N PRO A 8 18.81 -5.27 -32.18
CA PRO A 8 18.67 -6.69 -32.41
C PRO A 8 18.01 -7.38 -31.22
N LYS A 9 17.15 -8.37 -31.50
CA LYS A 9 16.40 -9.15 -30.51
C LYS A 9 17.30 -9.68 -29.39
N ASP A 10 18.45 -10.23 -29.76
CA ASP A 10 19.39 -10.83 -28.80
C ASP A 10 19.97 -9.80 -27.83
N ALA A 11 20.16 -8.55 -28.26
CA ALA A 11 20.62 -7.48 -27.38
C ALA A 11 19.55 -7.05 -26.37
N ILE A 12 18.27 -7.00 -26.80
CA ILE A 12 17.15 -6.69 -25.92
C ILE A 12 17.00 -7.79 -24.86
N LEU A 13 16.98 -9.06 -25.29
CA LEU A 13 16.83 -10.19 -24.39
C LEU A 13 18.02 -10.34 -23.44
N SER A 14 19.25 -10.10 -23.93
CA SER A 14 20.46 -10.12 -23.10
C SER A 14 20.46 -9.02 -22.03
N PHE A 15 20.00 -7.81 -22.37
CA PHE A 15 19.85 -6.72 -21.40
C PHE A 15 18.87 -7.08 -20.28
N PHE A 16 17.67 -7.57 -20.63
CA PHE A 16 16.68 -7.99 -19.64
C PHE A 16 17.14 -9.21 -18.84
N GLY A 17 17.77 -10.20 -19.49
CA GLY A 17 18.38 -11.35 -18.83
C GLY A 17 19.45 -10.96 -17.81
N HIS A 18 20.29 -9.97 -18.13
CA HIS A 18 21.26 -9.42 -17.19
C HIS A 18 20.59 -8.77 -15.97
N ILE A 19 19.54 -7.97 -16.19
CA ILE A 19 18.75 -7.36 -15.11
C ILE A 19 18.10 -8.43 -14.20
N PHE A 20 17.67 -9.55 -14.78
CA PHE A 20 16.98 -10.61 -14.06
C PHE A 20 17.91 -11.59 -13.33
N SER A 21 19.19 -11.62 -13.71
CA SER A 21 20.20 -12.54 -13.15
C SER A 21 20.30 -12.49 -11.62
N ALA A 22 20.13 -11.31 -11.02
CA ALA A 22 20.14 -11.12 -9.58
C ALA A 22 19.00 -11.87 -8.87
N ALA A 23 17.78 -11.80 -9.41
CA ALA A 23 16.61 -12.48 -8.85
C ALA A 23 16.69 -14.00 -9.03
N ASP A 24 17.12 -14.45 -10.21
CA ASP A 24 17.32 -15.88 -10.51
C ASP A 24 18.39 -16.51 -9.59
N THR A 25 19.46 -15.76 -9.29
CA THR A 25 20.49 -16.19 -8.33
C THR A 25 19.89 -16.34 -6.93
N CYS A 26 19.11 -15.36 -6.46
CA CYS A 26 18.47 -15.42 -5.14
C CYS A 26 17.51 -16.61 -5.01
N ASP A 27 16.70 -16.87 -6.04
CA ASP A 27 15.71 -17.95 -6.05
C ASP A 27 16.37 -19.34 -6.04
N LYS A 28 17.42 -19.55 -6.85
CA LYS A 28 18.13 -20.84 -6.94
C LYS A 28 19.02 -21.14 -5.75
N SER A 29 19.65 -20.12 -5.17
CA SER A 29 20.59 -20.29 -4.05
C SER A 29 19.91 -20.25 -2.68
N ASN A 30 18.63 -19.88 -2.61
CA ASN A 30 17.88 -19.69 -1.36
C ASN A 30 18.55 -18.70 -0.40
N VAL A 31 19.34 -17.78 -0.97
CA VAL A 31 20.14 -16.76 -0.27
C VAL A 31 19.26 -15.54 -0.01
N ASP A 32 19.40 -14.93 1.17
CA ASP A 32 18.72 -13.66 1.45
C ASP A 32 19.16 -12.61 0.42
N SER A 33 18.21 -11.85 -0.13
CA SER A 33 18.46 -10.69 -1.01
C SER A 33 19.56 -9.73 -0.53
N LYS A 34 19.87 -9.72 0.78
CA LYS A 34 20.95 -8.95 1.42
C LYS A 34 22.36 -9.54 1.25
N GLU A 35 22.48 -10.83 0.95
CA GLU A 35 23.74 -11.56 0.78
C GLU A 35 24.09 -11.78 -0.71
N ALA A 36 23.19 -11.44 -1.62
CA ALA A 36 23.42 -11.50 -3.05
C ALA A 36 24.41 -10.42 -3.53
N ALA A 37 25.24 -10.74 -4.53
CA ALA A 37 26.19 -9.81 -5.14
C ALA A 37 25.52 -8.55 -5.74
N SER A 38 24.22 -8.64 -6.07
CA SER A 38 23.39 -7.52 -6.51
C SER A 38 21.94 -7.69 -6.02
N ILE A 39 21.30 -6.59 -5.66
CA ILE A 39 19.93 -6.58 -5.17
C ILE A 39 18.97 -6.69 -6.36
N PRO A 40 17.99 -7.61 -6.35
CA PRO A 40 16.96 -7.69 -7.37
C PRO A 40 16.22 -6.35 -7.52
N LEU A 41 16.07 -5.87 -8.76
CA LEU A 41 15.32 -4.65 -9.02
C LEU A 41 13.83 -4.83 -8.73
N ALA A 42 13.15 -3.73 -8.40
CA ALA A 42 11.71 -3.75 -8.26
C ALA A 42 11.02 -4.02 -9.61
N GLU A 43 9.92 -4.77 -9.57
CA GLU A 43 9.03 -5.04 -10.72
C GLU A 43 8.67 -3.75 -11.49
N SER A 44 8.37 -2.66 -10.77
CA SER A 44 8.04 -1.36 -11.36
C SER A 44 9.20 -0.73 -12.12
N SER A 45 10.44 -0.91 -11.65
CA SER A 45 11.64 -0.42 -12.34
C SER A 45 11.85 -1.13 -13.67
N ILE A 46 11.58 -2.43 -13.69
CA ILE A 46 11.69 -3.28 -14.88
C ILE A 46 10.58 -2.99 -15.89
N GLY A 47 9.34 -2.82 -15.42
CA GLY A 47 8.24 -2.35 -16.26
C GLY A 47 8.57 -1.00 -16.90
N GLY A 48 9.21 -0.10 -16.16
CA GLY A 48 9.71 1.19 -16.66
C GLY A 48 10.73 1.06 -17.81
N TYR A 49 11.67 0.11 -17.74
CA TYR A 49 12.60 -0.16 -18.83
C TYR A 49 11.89 -0.69 -20.08
N SER A 50 10.89 -1.57 -19.92
CA SER A 50 10.05 -2.06 -21.02
C SER A 50 9.27 -0.92 -21.68
N SER A 51 8.64 -0.06 -20.90
CA SER A 51 7.92 1.12 -21.42
C SER A 51 8.86 2.08 -22.14
N THR A 52 10.05 2.33 -21.57
CA THR A 52 11.06 3.21 -22.19
C THR A 52 11.56 2.66 -23.53
N LEU A 53 11.69 1.33 -23.64
CA LEU A 53 12.05 0.68 -24.90
C LEU A 53 10.96 0.89 -25.96
N VAL A 54 9.70 0.67 -25.59
CA VAL A 54 8.55 0.89 -26.49
C VAL A 54 8.46 2.36 -26.92
N ASP A 55 8.65 3.30 -25.99
CA ASP A 55 8.65 4.73 -26.29
C ASP A 55 9.82 5.15 -27.18
N ALA A 56 11.00 4.54 -27.00
CA ALA A 56 12.15 4.76 -27.87
C ALA A 56 11.86 4.32 -29.31
N TYR A 57 11.20 3.18 -29.51
CA TYR A 57 10.77 2.72 -30.84
C TYR A 57 9.72 3.65 -31.46
N ARG A 58 8.70 4.04 -30.68
CA ARG A 58 7.66 4.99 -31.12
C ARG A 58 8.23 6.34 -31.53
N SER A 59 9.24 6.84 -30.81
CA SER A 59 9.91 8.11 -31.15
C SER A 59 10.63 8.09 -32.51
N HIS A 60 10.94 6.90 -33.02
CA HIS A 60 11.54 6.68 -34.34
C HIS A 60 10.52 6.21 -35.38
N LEU A 61 9.21 6.30 -35.08
CA LEU A 61 8.11 5.82 -35.93
C LEU A 61 8.21 4.33 -36.30
N LEU A 62 8.82 3.54 -35.42
CA LEU A 62 8.95 2.09 -35.57
C LEU A 62 8.07 1.38 -34.55
N GLU A 63 7.50 0.25 -34.96
CA GLU A 63 6.83 -0.67 -34.04
C GLU A 63 7.83 -1.70 -33.52
N LEU A 64 7.72 -2.03 -32.22
CA LEU A 64 8.46 -3.15 -31.66
C LEU A 64 7.86 -4.44 -32.22
N ASP A 65 8.70 -5.35 -32.68
CA ASP A 65 8.28 -6.66 -33.20
C ASP A 65 7.32 -7.34 -32.19
N PRO A 66 6.09 -7.70 -32.60
CA PRO A 66 5.11 -8.35 -31.74
C PRO A 66 5.63 -9.62 -31.05
N GLN A 67 6.56 -10.34 -31.69
CA GLN A 67 7.17 -11.53 -31.10
C GLN A 67 8.12 -11.16 -29.95
N ILE A 68 8.87 -10.07 -30.08
CA ILE A 68 9.76 -9.55 -29.02
C ILE A 68 8.93 -9.02 -27.86
N ASP A 69 7.85 -8.29 -28.16
CA ASP A 69 6.92 -7.77 -27.16
C ASP A 69 6.24 -8.90 -26.36
N THR A 70 5.82 -9.97 -27.04
CA THR A 70 5.22 -11.16 -26.39
C THR A 70 6.23 -11.86 -25.48
N GLU A 71 7.45 -12.09 -25.96
CA GLU A 71 8.51 -12.71 -25.16
C GLU A 71 8.87 -11.83 -23.95
N LEU A 72 8.97 -10.52 -24.13
CA LEU A 72 9.26 -9.61 -23.04
C LEU A 72 8.16 -9.66 -21.97
N ARG A 73 6.87 -9.64 -22.36
CA ARG A 73 5.74 -9.79 -21.42
C ARG A 73 5.82 -11.10 -20.63
N ARG A 74 6.11 -12.22 -21.29
CA ARG A 74 6.28 -13.52 -20.62
C ARG A 74 7.40 -13.52 -19.60
N ILE A 75 8.55 -12.91 -19.94
CA ILE A 75 9.68 -12.83 -19.03
C ILE A 75 9.34 -11.90 -17.85
N LEU A 76 8.65 -10.79 -18.09
CA LEU A 76 8.18 -9.88 -17.04
C LEU A 76 7.22 -10.56 -16.07
N GLU A 77 6.24 -11.32 -16.56
CA GLU A 77 5.32 -12.11 -15.73
C GLU A 77 6.08 -13.16 -14.91
N GLY A 78 7.06 -13.85 -15.51
CA GLY A 78 7.93 -14.78 -14.81
C GLY A 78 8.72 -14.11 -13.68
N TYR A 79 9.29 -12.94 -13.96
CA TYR A 79 10.05 -12.15 -12.99
C TYR A 79 9.17 -11.64 -11.84
N GLU A 80 7.95 -11.15 -12.14
CA GLU A 80 6.99 -10.74 -11.13
C GLU A 80 6.68 -11.89 -10.16
N ASN A 81 6.47 -13.09 -10.70
CA ASN A 81 6.21 -14.28 -9.88
C ASN A 81 7.39 -14.62 -8.95
N ILE A 82 8.63 -14.55 -9.44
CA ILE A 82 9.85 -14.77 -8.63
C ILE A 82 10.01 -13.69 -7.56
N ILE A 83 9.82 -12.41 -7.91
CA ILE A 83 9.89 -11.34 -6.91
C ILE A 83 8.80 -11.50 -5.85
N ASN A 84 7.60 -11.93 -6.24
CA ASN A 84 6.50 -12.17 -5.32
C ASN A 84 6.73 -13.43 -4.45
N SER A 85 7.45 -14.44 -4.93
CA SER A 85 7.89 -15.57 -4.12
C SER A 85 8.97 -15.15 -3.11
N LEU A 86 9.96 -14.36 -3.53
CA LEU A 86 11.02 -13.81 -2.67
C LEU A 86 10.45 -12.88 -1.57
N LYS A 87 9.41 -12.10 -1.89
CA LYS A 87 8.67 -11.28 -0.90
C LYS A 87 7.95 -12.12 0.16
N ARG A 88 7.77 -13.44 0.01
CA ARG A 88 7.09 -14.29 1.01
C ARG A 88 7.81 -14.35 2.36
N GLY A 89 9.09 -13.98 2.44
CA GLY A 89 9.86 -13.86 3.70
C GLY A 89 9.77 -12.50 4.40
N LEU A 90 9.40 -11.43 3.68
CA LEU A 90 9.16 -10.11 4.25
C LEU A 90 7.71 -10.07 4.72
N MET A 91 7.48 -10.36 6.01
CA MET A 91 6.19 -10.34 6.72
C MET A 91 5.00 -9.96 5.84
N LYS A 92 4.21 -10.96 5.40
CA LYS A 92 2.86 -10.68 4.90
C LYS A 92 2.09 -9.98 6.02
N ILE A 93 2.00 -8.66 5.93
CA ILE A 93 0.93 -7.92 6.58
C ILE A 93 -0.33 -8.41 5.87
N ASN A 94 -0.91 -9.52 6.34
CA ASN A 94 -2.22 -9.96 5.91
C ASN A 94 -3.19 -8.89 6.42
N GLU A 95 -3.39 -7.84 5.62
CA GLU A 95 -4.18 -6.64 5.91
C GLU A 95 -5.68 -6.94 6.04
N ASP A 96 -6.12 -8.12 5.60
CA ASP A 96 -7.53 -8.46 5.57
C ASP A 96 -7.82 -9.82 6.21
N LYS A 97 -8.87 -9.84 7.05
CA LYS A 97 -9.61 -11.02 7.56
C LYS A 97 -8.98 -11.79 8.73
N ARG A 98 -8.15 -11.18 9.57
CA ARG A 98 -7.76 -11.84 10.83
C ARG A 98 -8.91 -11.78 11.84
N GLN A 99 -9.53 -12.93 12.03
CA GLN A 99 -10.32 -13.17 13.22
C GLN A 99 -9.38 -13.17 14.44
N LEU A 100 -9.82 -12.53 15.52
CA LEU A 100 -9.15 -12.53 16.81
C LEU A 100 -9.56 -13.77 17.60
N LYS A 101 -8.61 -14.33 18.34
CA LYS A 101 -8.87 -15.32 19.41
C LYS A 101 -9.21 -14.56 20.70
N SER A 102 -9.70 -15.26 21.72
CA SER A 102 -9.99 -14.69 23.05
C SER A 102 -8.82 -13.85 23.59
N ASN A 103 -7.60 -14.38 23.58
CA ASN A 103 -6.41 -13.65 24.03
C ASN A 103 -6.11 -12.36 23.23
N GLY A 104 -6.56 -12.28 21.97
CA GLY A 104 -6.45 -11.08 21.14
C GLY A 104 -7.47 -10.01 21.54
N PHE A 105 -8.68 -10.43 21.93
CA PHE A 105 -9.67 -9.54 22.52
C PHE A 105 -9.22 -9.05 23.91
N ASP A 106 -8.64 -9.91 24.74
CA ASP A 106 -8.09 -9.53 26.05
C ASP A 106 -6.98 -8.48 25.91
N LEU A 107 -6.06 -8.66 24.96
CA LEU A 107 -4.99 -7.71 24.69
C LEU A 107 -5.53 -6.38 24.17
N LEU A 108 -6.55 -6.42 23.30
CA LEU A 108 -7.20 -5.22 22.80
C LEU A 108 -7.92 -4.46 23.92
N ALA A 109 -8.66 -5.17 24.77
CA ALA A 109 -9.35 -4.60 25.93
C ALA A 109 -8.37 -3.96 26.91
N LEU A 110 -7.29 -4.67 27.24
CA LEU A 110 -6.21 -4.13 28.07
C LEU A 110 -5.63 -2.86 27.45
N LYS A 111 -5.37 -2.87 26.13
CA LYS A 111 -4.82 -1.69 25.47
C LYS A 111 -5.80 -0.52 25.51
N MET A 112 -7.08 -0.76 25.24
CA MET A 112 -8.13 0.26 25.30
C MET A 112 -8.25 0.88 26.70
N MET A 113 -8.14 0.09 27.77
CA MET A 113 -8.16 0.58 29.16
C MET A 113 -6.94 1.44 29.53
N THR A 114 -5.84 1.36 28.78
CA THR A 114 -4.60 2.12 29.05
C THR A 114 -4.44 3.38 28.20
N LEU A 115 -5.33 3.61 27.24
CA LEU A 115 -5.28 4.79 26.37
C LEU A 115 -6.08 5.92 26.99
N GLU A 116 -5.56 7.15 26.90
CA GLU A 116 -6.31 8.35 27.28
C GLU A 116 -7.27 8.72 26.14
N PRO A 117 -8.60 8.61 26.32
CA PRO A 117 -9.55 9.07 25.33
C PRO A 117 -9.56 10.61 25.30
N ASN A 118 -10.03 11.20 24.20
CA ASN A 118 -10.21 12.65 24.12
C ASN A 118 -11.27 13.08 25.16
N PRO A 119 -10.90 13.83 26.22
CA PRO A 119 -11.82 14.18 27.29
C PRO A 119 -12.74 15.35 26.91
N TYR A 120 -12.39 16.12 25.87
CA TYR A 120 -13.13 17.30 25.45
C TYR A 120 -14.25 16.96 24.45
N GLN A 121 -13.99 16.01 23.55
CA GLN A 121 -14.96 15.56 22.53
C GLN A 121 -15.03 14.03 22.51
N PRO A 122 -15.60 13.40 23.56
CA PRO A 122 -15.63 11.95 23.69
C PRO A 122 -16.38 11.27 22.53
N HIS A 123 -17.43 11.91 22.00
CA HIS A 123 -18.23 11.39 20.89
C HIS A 123 -17.46 11.28 19.55
N GLN A 124 -16.33 11.98 19.41
CA GLN A 124 -15.44 11.88 18.24
C GLN A 124 -14.24 10.95 18.48
N CYS A 125 -14.05 10.46 19.70
CA CYS A 125 -12.88 9.66 20.05
C CYS A 125 -13.02 8.23 19.52
N ALA A 126 -12.28 7.90 18.46
CA ALA A 126 -12.28 6.56 17.87
C ALA A 126 -11.86 5.46 18.88
N ILE A 127 -10.95 5.78 19.80
CA ILE A 127 -10.51 4.87 20.88
C ILE A 127 -11.70 4.55 21.78
N LEU A 128 -12.44 5.58 22.22
CA LEU A 128 -13.59 5.40 23.10
C LEU A 128 -14.70 4.61 22.41
N VAL A 129 -15.04 4.95 21.16
CA VAL A 129 -16.07 4.24 20.38
C VAL A 129 -15.72 2.77 20.21
N LEU A 130 -14.46 2.46 19.89
CA LEU A 130 -14.00 1.08 19.76
C LEU A 130 -14.05 0.33 21.11
N SER A 131 -13.68 1.00 22.20
CA SER A 131 -13.75 0.45 23.56
C SER A 131 -15.17 0.10 23.94
N VAL A 132 -16.12 1.02 23.74
CA VAL A 132 -17.54 0.80 24.01
C VAL A 132 -18.07 -0.38 23.19
N HIS A 133 -17.73 -0.46 21.90
CA HIS A 133 -18.11 -1.60 21.05
C HIS A 133 -17.57 -2.93 21.59
N LEU A 134 -16.29 -2.95 21.96
CA LEU A 134 -15.62 -4.14 22.49
C LEU A 134 -16.28 -4.65 23.79
N PHE A 135 -16.55 -3.76 24.74
CA PHE A 135 -17.13 -4.14 26.03
C PHE A 135 -18.64 -4.40 25.98
N SER A 136 -19.33 -3.82 25.00
CA SER A 136 -20.78 -4.01 24.81
C SER A 136 -21.13 -5.25 23.99
N CYS A 137 -20.14 -5.91 23.37
CA CYS A 137 -20.31 -7.13 22.58
C CYS A 137 -19.43 -8.28 23.12
N PRO A 138 -19.67 -8.78 24.35
CA PRO A 138 -18.80 -9.73 25.04
C PRO A 138 -18.89 -11.17 24.53
N GLU A 139 -19.78 -11.47 23.59
CA GLU A 139 -19.95 -12.81 23.04
C GLU A 139 -18.75 -13.22 22.18
N HIS A 140 -17.71 -13.68 22.86
CA HIS A 140 -16.54 -14.31 22.27
C HIS A 140 -16.65 -15.81 22.46
N SER A 141 -16.77 -16.55 21.37
CA SER A 141 -16.75 -18.01 21.40
C SER A 141 -15.48 -18.48 22.14
N LEU A 142 -15.65 -19.13 23.30
CA LEU A 142 -14.55 -19.73 24.06
C LEU A 142 -13.76 -20.67 23.15
N GLY A 143 -12.51 -20.30 22.85
CA GLY A 143 -11.60 -21.06 21.97
C GLY A 143 -11.81 -20.85 20.46
N GLY A 144 -12.83 -20.09 20.04
CA GLY A 144 -13.09 -19.79 18.63
C GLY A 144 -12.36 -18.54 18.13
N LYS A 145 -12.25 -18.44 16.80
CA LYS A 145 -11.77 -17.24 16.11
C LYS A 145 -12.98 -16.40 15.69
N GLN A 146 -13.03 -15.13 16.08
CA GLN A 146 -14.15 -14.23 15.77
C GLN A 146 -13.66 -12.91 15.16
N GLN A 147 -14.48 -12.29 14.31
CA GLN A 147 -14.19 -10.95 13.78
C GLN A 147 -14.59 -9.89 14.80
N LEU A 148 -13.82 -8.80 14.86
CA LEU A 148 -14.14 -7.63 15.71
C LEU A 148 -15.50 -7.00 15.36
N PHE A 149 -15.84 -7.00 14.07
CA PHE A 149 -17.16 -6.63 13.56
C PHE A 149 -17.82 -7.86 12.97
N VAL A 150 -18.87 -8.36 13.63
CA VAL A 150 -19.57 -9.59 13.23
C VAL A 150 -20.26 -9.41 11.87
N GLY A 151 -20.19 -10.46 11.03
CA GLY A 151 -20.91 -10.61 9.76
C GLY A 151 -20.01 -10.58 8.51
N SER A 152 -20.55 -10.95 7.36
CA SER A 152 -19.81 -11.04 6.09
C SER A 152 -19.79 -9.72 5.31
N GLY A 153 -18.91 -9.63 4.30
CA GLY A 153 -18.86 -8.47 3.40
C GLY A 153 -18.49 -7.16 4.09
N SER A 154 -17.53 -7.18 5.02
CA SER A 154 -17.15 -6.02 5.85
C SER A 154 -16.84 -4.77 5.02
N LYS A 155 -16.09 -4.91 3.92
CA LYS A 155 -15.77 -3.81 3.00
C LYS A 155 -17.03 -3.17 2.41
N ASP A 156 -17.94 -3.98 1.89
CA ASP A 156 -19.15 -3.47 1.23
C ASP A 156 -20.14 -2.91 2.25
N ARG A 157 -20.26 -3.55 3.42
CA ARG A 157 -21.05 -3.03 4.54
C ARG A 157 -20.54 -1.68 5.00
N PHE A 158 -19.24 -1.56 5.21
CA PHE A 158 -18.61 -0.31 5.59
C PHE A 158 -18.87 0.77 4.54
N GLY A 159 -18.66 0.48 3.25
CA GLY A 159 -18.94 1.42 2.16
C GLY A 159 -20.41 1.85 2.10
N ARG A 160 -21.36 0.94 2.33
CA ARG A 160 -22.79 1.26 2.40
C ARG A 160 -23.15 2.15 3.59
N ILE A 161 -22.59 1.85 4.77
CA ILE A 161 -22.81 2.65 5.98
C ILE A 161 -22.21 4.05 5.79
N LEU A 162 -20.97 4.14 5.31
CA LEU A 162 -20.31 5.40 5.03
C LEU A 162 -21.15 6.25 4.07
N ARG A 163 -21.59 5.68 2.94
CA ARG A 163 -22.45 6.38 1.99
C ARG A 163 -23.77 6.83 2.59
N ARG A 164 -24.36 6.04 3.49
CA ARG A 164 -25.59 6.41 4.20
C ARG A 164 -25.35 7.62 5.10
N VAL A 165 -24.27 7.60 5.88
CA VAL A 165 -23.90 8.69 6.80
C VAL A 165 -23.60 9.96 6.02
N THR A 166 -22.81 9.86 4.94
CA THR A 166 -22.50 11.02 4.10
C THR A 166 -23.75 11.64 3.47
N LYS A 167 -24.72 10.82 3.05
CA LYS A 167 -26.00 11.29 2.51
C LYS A 167 -26.93 11.91 3.57
N SER A 168 -26.68 11.67 4.85
CA SER A 168 -27.47 12.26 5.93
C SER A 168 -26.87 13.54 6.50
N LEU A 169 -25.70 13.96 6.02
CA LEU A 169 -25.09 15.23 6.40
C LEU A 169 -25.92 16.40 5.85
N SER A 170 -26.00 17.49 6.60
CA SER A 170 -26.64 18.72 6.15
C SER A 170 -25.80 19.43 5.08
N GLU A 171 -26.39 20.37 4.35
CA GLU A 171 -25.66 21.19 3.38
C GLU A 171 -24.57 22.02 4.07
N GLU A 172 -24.80 22.48 5.31
CA GLU A 172 -23.80 23.19 6.10
C GLU A 172 -22.63 22.28 6.46
N GLU A 173 -22.89 21.07 6.96
CA GLU A 173 -21.86 20.08 7.27
C GLU A 173 -21.07 19.68 6.02
N MET A 174 -21.74 19.60 4.86
CA MET A 174 -21.05 19.33 3.60
C MET A 174 -20.21 20.50 3.11
N CYS A 175 -20.64 21.73 3.34
CA CYS A 175 -19.87 22.93 3.06
C CYS A 175 -18.57 22.97 3.89
N GLU A 176 -18.64 22.61 5.18
CA GLU A 176 -17.46 22.49 6.04
C GLU A 176 -16.44 21.48 5.50
N LEU A 177 -16.92 20.36 4.98
CA LEU A 177 -16.07 19.30 4.41
C LEU A 177 -15.47 19.66 3.04
N ASN A 178 -15.94 20.74 2.38
CA ASN A 178 -15.44 21.22 1.09
C ASN A 178 -15.28 20.12 0.01
N CYS A 179 -16.20 19.14 0.01
CA CYS A 179 -16.21 18.06 -0.96
C CYS A 179 -17.64 17.63 -1.26
N THR A 180 -17.84 16.88 -2.35
CA THR A 180 -19.15 16.30 -2.66
C THR A 180 -19.31 14.94 -1.97
N PRO A 181 -20.53 14.51 -1.66
CA PRO A 181 -20.78 13.17 -1.12
C PRO A 181 -20.18 12.03 -1.95
N GLU A 182 -20.08 12.23 -3.28
CA GLU A 182 -19.49 11.30 -4.23
C GLU A 182 -17.97 11.17 -4.07
N ASP A 183 -17.30 12.21 -3.57
CA ASP A 183 -15.87 12.23 -3.31
C ASP A 183 -15.48 11.46 -2.04
N ILE A 184 -16.44 11.20 -1.14
CA ILE A 184 -16.21 10.51 0.13
C ILE A 184 -16.32 8.99 -0.06
N GLY A 185 -15.16 8.36 -0.19
CA GLY A 185 -15.01 6.90 -0.22
C GLY A 185 -14.22 6.35 0.96
N SER A 186 -14.27 5.03 1.14
CA SER A 186 -13.45 4.34 2.16
C SER A 186 -11.95 4.58 1.97
N HIS A 187 -11.51 4.81 0.73
CA HIS A 187 -10.13 5.17 0.41
C HIS A 187 -9.75 6.57 0.91
N CYS A 188 -10.71 7.50 1.00
CA CYS A 188 -10.48 8.87 1.47
C CYS A 188 -10.13 8.89 2.96
N LEU A 189 -10.71 8.01 3.77
CA LEU A 189 -10.36 7.88 5.18
C LEU A 189 -8.89 7.48 5.36
N ARG A 190 -8.43 6.51 4.57
CA ARG A 190 -7.03 6.05 4.59
C ARG A 190 -6.07 7.14 4.12
N LYS A 191 -6.41 7.87 3.05
CA LYS A 191 -5.58 8.99 2.56
C LYS A 191 -5.57 10.16 3.56
N GLY A 192 -6.75 10.56 4.01
CA GLY A 192 -6.95 11.68 4.92
C GLY A 192 -6.19 11.48 6.23
N SER A 193 -6.27 10.30 6.85
CA SER A 193 -5.52 10.01 8.08
C SER A 193 -4.00 10.08 7.88
N SER A 194 -3.51 9.65 6.71
CA SER A 194 -2.07 9.77 6.41
C SER A 194 -1.66 11.21 6.17
N SER A 195 -2.45 12.00 5.43
CA SER A 195 -2.17 13.40 5.18
C SER A 195 -2.20 14.22 6.47
N ASP A 196 -3.18 13.97 7.34
CA ASP A 196 -3.30 14.62 8.65
C ASP A 196 -2.07 14.32 9.53
N ALA A 197 -1.73 13.03 9.69
CA ALA A 197 -0.57 12.64 10.49
C ALA A 197 0.75 13.23 9.97
N LEU A 198 0.90 13.38 8.65
CA LEU A 198 2.09 13.98 8.03
C LEU A 198 2.10 15.51 8.05
N GLY A 199 0.93 16.13 8.20
CA GLY A 199 0.78 17.59 8.30
C GLY A 199 1.03 18.15 9.70
N GLN A 200 1.11 17.30 10.72
CA GLN A 200 1.32 17.74 12.10
C GLN A 200 2.75 18.27 12.32
N VAL A 201 2.87 19.39 13.02
CA VAL A 201 4.16 19.94 13.49
C VAL A 201 4.77 18.96 14.48
N LYS A 202 6.00 18.49 14.21
CA LYS A 202 6.64 17.36 14.92
C LYS A 202 5.89 16.02 14.80
N GLY A 203 5.15 15.85 13.71
CA GLY A 203 4.45 14.62 13.38
C GLY A 203 5.38 13.43 13.11
N PRO A 204 4.82 12.21 13.02
CA PRO A 204 5.55 11.00 12.67
C PRO A 204 6.24 11.10 11.30
N THR A 205 7.37 10.41 11.13
CA THR A 205 8.06 10.40 9.84
C THR A 205 7.20 9.73 8.75
N PRO A 206 7.32 10.15 7.48
CA PRO A 206 6.61 9.51 6.36
C PRO A 206 6.73 7.99 6.34
N VAL A 207 7.94 7.48 6.60
CA VAL A 207 8.21 6.04 6.65
C VAL A 207 7.41 5.36 7.75
N SER A 208 7.35 5.94 8.94
CA SER A 208 6.60 5.38 10.07
C SER A 208 5.08 5.36 9.81
N VAL A 209 4.55 6.40 9.17
CA VAL A 209 3.14 6.45 8.77
C VAL A 209 2.86 5.36 7.73
N TYR A 210 3.65 5.26 6.66
CA TYR A 210 3.40 4.27 5.61
C TYR A 210 3.51 2.82 6.09
N LEU A 211 4.44 2.52 7.01
CA LEU A 211 4.53 1.20 7.64
C LEU A 211 3.26 0.84 8.43
N ARG A 212 2.61 1.82 9.05
CA ARG A 212 1.39 1.62 9.86
C ARG A 212 0.11 1.63 9.05
N MET A 213 0.10 2.36 7.93
CA MET A 213 -1.01 2.40 6.98
C MET A 213 -1.16 1.11 6.17
N GLY A 214 -0.13 0.25 6.19
CA GLY A 214 -0.13 -1.11 5.66
C GLY A 214 0.19 -1.35 4.17
N PRO A 215 0.23 -0.36 3.24
CA PRO A 215 0.52 -0.70 1.86
C PRO A 215 2.00 -1.05 1.67
N SER A 216 2.29 -1.91 0.68
CA SER A 216 3.66 -2.20 0.26
C SER A 216 4.38 -0.90 -0.14
N LEU A 217 5.41 -0.50 0.62
CA LEU A 217 6.21 0.72 0.45
C LEU A 217 6.63 0.98 -1.01
N GLY A 218 6.87 -0.06 -1.80
CA GLY A 218 7.32 0.04 -3.19
C GLY A 218 6.39 0.79 -4.15
N LYS A 219 5.06 0.80 -3.96
CA LYS A 219 4.11 1.47 -4.88
C LYS A 219 3.66 2.87 -4.43
N LEU A 220 4.10 3.32 -3.23
CA LEU A 220 3.71 4.61 -2.65
C LEU A 220 4.86 5.61 -2.49
N LYS A 221 6.12 5.15 -2.49
CA LYS A 221 7.29 6.03 -2.31
C LYS A 221 7.26 7.23 -3.26
N ASP A 222 6.83 7.05 -4.51
CA ASP A 222 6.82 8.13 -5.51
C ASP A 222 5.46 8.86 -5.62
N ARG A 223 4.40 8.36 -4.99
CA ARG A 223 3.03 8.94 -5.06
C ARG A 223 2.63 9.76 -3.85
N TYR A 224 3.33 9.61 -2.72
CA TYR A 224 2.98 10.28 -1.47
C TYR A 224 4.16 11.01 -0.83
N ILE A 225 5.40 10.80 -1.32
CA ILE A 225 6.54 11.65 -0.97
C ILE A 225 6.64 12.74 -2.03
N HIS A 226 5.83 13.78 -1.86
CA HIS A 226 6.16 15.06 -2.45
C HIS A 226 7.11 15.75 -1.47
N PHE A 227 8.21 16.32 -1.96
CA PHE A 227 8.94 17.34 -1.21
C PHE A 227 7.95 18.50 -1.03
N GLY A 228 7.20 18.48 0.06
CA GLY A 228 6.32 19.57 0.45
C GLY A 228 7.20 20.73 0.92
N TYR A 229 6.91 21.92 0.43
CA TYR A 229 7.46 23.22 0.86
C TYR A 229 7.10 23.58 2.32
N GLY A 230 6.97 22.59 3.20
CA GLY A 230 6.51 22.74 4.59
C GLY A 230 7.47 22.16 5.62
N ALA A 231 8.57 21.54 5.21
CA ALA A 231 9.70 21.25 6.11
C ALA A 231 10.56 22.52 6.21
N ASP A 232 10.19 23.40 7.12
CA ASP A 232 11.03 24.34 7.86
C ASP A 232 12.37 24.72 7.18
N GLN A 233 12.28 25.54 6.14
CA GLN A 233 13.37 26.46 5.81
C GLN A 233 13.26 27.67 6.75
N LEU A 234 13.55 27.45 8.04
CA LEU A 234 13.98 28.55 8.90
C LEU A 234 15.37 28.95 8.39
N SER A 235 15.36 29.92 7.49
CA SER A 235 16.54 30.72 7.16
C SER A 235 17.09 31.35 8.43
N VAL A 236 18.31 30.96 8.79
CA VAL A 236 19.29 31.85 9.40
C VAL A 236 20.35 32.11 8.35
#